data_AF-A0A9D8B0X0-F1
#
_entry.id   AF-A0A9D8B0X0-F1
#
_cell.length_a   1.000
_cell.length_b   1.000
_cell.length_c   1.000
_cell.angle_alpha   90.00
_cell.angle_beta   90.00
_cell.angle_gamma   90.00
#
_symmetry.space_group_name_H-M   'P 1'
#
loop_
_entity.id
_entity.type
_entity.pdbx_description
1 polymer ?
#
loop_
_entity_poly.entity_id
_entity_poly.type
_entity_poly.pdbx_seq_one_letter_code
_entity_poly.pdbx_strand_id
1 'polypeptide(L)'
;MARRGEPSQERLATLELAIGRAPARCGSPHGLEMLIAYLDDVRALLAGQAHSELSAISGTDQGKDAEEWGRWLACVRSRLKPCPLQEVGPEHCGEILLA
;
A
#
# COMPACT_ATOMS: atom_id res chain seq x y z
N MET A 1 -28.84 -8.12 -3.58
CA MET A 1 -29.45 -7.05 -2.75
C MET A 1 -28.63 -6.95 -1.47
N ALA A 2 -27.87 -5.87 -1.26
CA ALA A 2 -27.08 -5.67 -0.05
C ALA A 2 -28.02 -5.48 1.16
N ARG A 3 -27.74 -6.17 2.28
CA ARG A 3 -28.58 -6.03 3.48
C ARG A 3 -28.28 -4.69 4.15
N ARG A 4 -29.32 -4.04 4.69
CA ARG A 4 -29.18 -2.75 5.37
C ARG A 4 -28.17 -2.89 6.52
N GLY A 5 -27.01 -2.24 6.42
CA GLY A 5 -25.92 -2.28 7.39
C GLY A 5 -24.62 -2.96 6.92
N GLU A 6 -24.62 -3.65 5.77
CA GLU A 6 -23.39 -4.23 5.23
C GLU A 6 -22.49 -3.15 4.62
N PRO A 7 -21.19 -3.10 4.98
CA PRO A 7 -20.25 -2.18 4.35
C PRO A 7 -20.12 -2.50 2.85
N SER A 8 -20.02 -1.48 2.02
CA SER A 8 -19.80 -1.67 0.58
C SER A 8 -18.46 -2.38 0.34
N GLN A 9 -18.35 -3.12 -0.76
CA GLN A 9 -17.10 -3.80 -1.12
C GLN A 9 -15.94 -2.82 -1.32
N GLU A 10 -16.22 -1.59 -1.72
CA GLU A 10 -15.24 -0.51 -1.75
C GLU A 10 -14.70 -0.20 -0.36
N ARG A 11 -15.58 0.00 0.64
CA ARG A 11 -15.15 0.29 2.01
C ARG A 11 -14.37 -0.86 2.63
N LEU A 12 -14.78 -2.10 2.35
CA LEU A 12 -14.07 -3.29 2.80
C LEU A 12 -12.67 -3.38 2.19
N ALA A 13 -12.55 -3.14 0.89
CA ALA A 13 -11.25 -3.17 0.22
C ALA A 13 -10.32 -2.04 0.70
N THR A 14 -10.85 -0.83 0.87
CA THR A 14 -10.08 0.28 1.46
C THR A 14 -9.63 -0.05 2.88
N LEU A 15 -10.47 -0.69 3.69
CA LEU A 15 -10.12 -1.09 5.05
C LEU A 15 -9.06 -2.20 5.04
N GLU A 16 -9.20 -3.21 4.20
CA GLU A 16 -8.23 -4.30 4.07
C GLU A 16 -6.87 -3.75 3.61
N LEU A 17 -6.86 -2.89 2.59
CA LEU A 17 -5.63 -2.21 2.15
C LEU A 17 -5.02 -1.40 3.30
N ALA A 18 -5.81 -0.61 4.03
CA ALA A 18 -5.32 0.17 5.17
C ALA A 18 -4.74 -0.72 6.29
N ILE A 19 -5.38 -1.85 6.58
CA ILE A 19 -4.89 -2.84 7.55
C ILE A 19 -3.59 -3.47 7.06
N GLY A 20 -3.45 -3.80 5.78
CA GLY A 20 -2.24 -4.41 5.20
C GLY A 20 -0.99 -3.51 5.25
N ARG A 21 -1.16 -2.19 5.23
CA ARG A 21 -0.06 -1.22 5.34
C ARG A 21 0.68 -1.30 6.69
N ALA A 22 -0.06 -1.50 7.78
CA ALA A 22 0.53 -1.57 9.12
C ALA A 22 1.54 -2.73 9.29
N PRO A 23 1.21 -4.01 9.02
CA PRO A 23 2.16 -5.11 9.08
C PRO A 23 3.26 -4.97 8.03
N ALA A 24 2.99 -4.41 6.85
CA ALA A 24 4.03 -4.16 5.84
C ALA A 24 5.12 -3.23 6.40
N ARG A 25 4.73 -2.14 7.05
CA ARG A 25 5.65 -1.23 7.76
C ARG A 25 6.33 -1.88 8.96
N CYS A 26 5.70 -2.83 9.62
CA CYS A 26 6.35 -3.61 10.69
C CYS A 26 7.35 -4.65 10.15
N GLY A 27 7.60 -4.71 8.84
CA GLY A 27 8.52 -5.66 8.23
C GLY A 27 7.92 -7.06 8.03
N SER A 28 6.58 -7.19 8.09
CA SER A 28 5.90 -8.45 7.82
C SER A 28 5.82 -8.69 6.31
N PRO A 29 6.35 -9.82 5.79
CA PRO A 29 6.16 -10.21 4.39
C PRO A 29 4.69 -10.28 4.00
N HIS A 30 3.82 -10.72 4.92
CA HIS A 30 2.39 -10.86 4.65
C HIS A 30 1.71 -9.52 4.34
N GLY A 31 2.13 -8.44 5.01
CA GLY A 31 1.63 -7.11 4.69
C GLY A 31 2.01 -6.68 3.27
N LEU A 32 3.26 -6.94 2.87
CA LEU A 32 3.74 -6.65 1.52
C LEU A 32 3.04 -7.50 0.46
N GLU A 33 2.83 -8.79 0.70
CA GLU A 33 2.04 -9.68 -0.18
C GLU A 33 0.64 -9.13 -0.42
N MET A 34 0.00 -8.59 0.62
CA MET A 34 -1.32 -7.97 0.52
C MET A 34 -1.29 -6.72 -0.37
N LEU A 35 -0.31 -5.83 -0.17
CA LEU A 35 -0.15 -4.64 -1.02
C LEU A 35 0.12 -5.02 -2.48
N ILE A 36 0.95 -6.04 -2.70
CA ILE A 36 1.27 -6.55 -4.06
C ILE A 36 -0.01 -7.05 -4.75
N ALA A 37 -0.86 -7.79 -4.05
CA ALA A 37 -2.13 -8.26 -4.60
C ALA A 37 -3.06 -7.09 -5.01
N TYR A 38 -3.00 -5.97 -4.30
CA TYR A 38 -3.78 -4.76 -4.63
C TYR A 38 -3.28 -4.01 -5.87
N LEU A 39 -2.09 -4.32 -6.40
CA LEU A 39 -1.60 -3.70 -7.64
C LEU A 39 -2.43 -4.10 -8.87
N ASP A 40 -2.96 -5.31 -8.87
CA ASP A 40 -3.84 -5.84 -9.93
C ASP A 40 -5.31 -5.46 -9.75
N ASP A 41 -5.64 -4.64 -8.73
CA ASP A 41 -7.00 -4.19 -8.51
C ASP A 41 -7.45 -3.21 -9.61
N VAL A 42 -8.59 -3.50 -10.23
CA VAL A 42 -9.18 -2.67 -11.30
C VAL A 42 -9.50 -1.24 -10.85
N ARG A 43 -9.63 -1.01 -9.54
CA ARG A 43 -9.85 0.31 -8.95
C ARG A 43 -8.50 1.01 -8.85
N ALA A 44 -8.25 1.90 -9.81
CA ALA A 44 -6.99 2.64 -9.94
C ALA A 44 -6.51 3.32 -8.65
N LEU A 45 -7.45 3.76 -7.78
CA LEU A 45 -7.16 4.35 -6.48
C LEU A 45 -6.50 3.36 -5.52
N LEU A 46 -7.03 2.14 -5.39
CA LEU A 46 -6.47 1.12 -4.48
C LEU A 46 -5.10 0.65 -4.96
N ALA A 47 -4.97 0.37 -6.26
CA ALA A 47 -3.68 0.03 -6.87
C ALA A 47 -2.66 1.17 -6.72
N GLY A 48 -3.10 2.43 -6.82
CA GLY A 48 -2.25 3.61 -6.60
C GLY A 48 -1.76 3.74 -5.16
N GLN A 49 -2.65 3.50 -4.19
CA GLN A 49 -2.30 3.52 -2.78
C GLN A 49 -1.34 2.38 -2.40
N ALA A 50 -1.57 1.17 -2.91
CA ALA A 50 -0.68 0.04 -2.71
C ALA A 50 0.72 0.30 -3.29
N HIS A 51 0.78 0.78 -4.53
CA HIS A 51 2.04 1.17 -5.18
C HIS A 51 2.79 2.23 -4.38
N SER A 52 2.11 3.31 -4.00
CA SER A 52 2.73 4.41 -3.23
C SER A 52 3.33 3.91 -1.91
N GLU A 53 2.65 2.99 -1.23
CA GLU A 53 3.14 2.39 0.00
C GLU A 53 4.35 1.47 -0.24
N LEU A 54 4.30 0.61 -1.27
CA LEU A 54 5.41 -0.27 -1.65
C LEU A 54 6.67 0.53 -2.02
N SER A 55 6.51 1.61 -2.77
CA SER A 55 7.60 2.52 -3.12
C SER A 55 8.17 3.22 -1.89
N ALA A 56 7.33 3.67 -0.96
CA ALA A 56 7.76 4.27 0.29
C ALA A 56 8.55 3.30 1.18
N ILE A 57 8.11 2.04 1.28
CA ILE A 57 8.79 1.02 2.11
C ILE A 57 10.10 0.56 1.48
N SER A 58 10.11 0.34 0.17
CA SER A 58 11.28 -0.22 -0.54
C SER A 58 12.34 0.82 -0.91
N GLY A 59 11.95 2.09 -1.04
CA GLY A 59 12.78 3.14 -1.62
C GLY A 59 13.02 2.99 -3.13
N THR A 60 12.24 2.14 -3.80
CA THR A 60 12.34 1.86 -5.25
C THR A 60 10.98 2.00 -5.91
N ASP A 61 10.93 2.27 -7.21
CA ASP A 61 9.70 2.30 -7.99
C ASP A 61 9.75 1.22 -9.08
N GLN A 62 8.86 0.23 -8.97
CA GLN A 62 8.67 -0.86 -9.93
C GLN A 62 7.31 -0.70 -10.66
N GLY A 63 6.71 0.49 -10.58
CA GLY A 63 5.35 0.74 -11.05
C GLY A 63 4.32 -0.17 -10.36
N LYS A 64 3.26 -0.51 -11.09
CA LYS A 64 2.18 -1.40 -10.62
C LYS A 64 2.37 -2.85 -11.08
N ASP A 65 3.61 -3.27 -11.32
CA ASP A 65 3.92 -4.63 -11.76
C ASP A 65 4.00 -5.60 -10.56
N ALA A 66 2.93 -6.37 -10.34
CA ALA A 66 2.86 -7.31 -9.23
C ALA A 66 3.95 -8.40 -9.29
N GLU A 67 4.38 -8.81 -10.48
CA GLU A 67 5.43 -9.82 -10.64
C GLU A 67 6.81 -9.27 -10.29
N GLU A 68 7.10 -8.02 -10.66
CA GLU A 68 8.34 -7.36 -10.28
C GLU A 68 8.43 -7.18 -8.76
N TRP A 69 7.36 -6.68 -8.13
CA TRP A 69 7.30 -6.57 -6.67
C TRP A 69 7.38 -7.91 -5.95
N GLY A 70 6.78 -8.96 -6.52
CA GLY A 70 6.90 -10.33 -6.01
C GLY A 70 8.35 -10.83 -6.01
N ARG A 71 9.09 -10.57 -7.10
CA ARG A 71 10.53 -10.88 -7.20
C ARG A 71 11.36 -10.07 -6.20
N TRP A 72 11.08 -8.78 -6.06
CA TRP A 72 11.73 -7.94 -5.05
C TRP A 72 11.50 -8.50 -3.64
N LEU A 73 10.25 -8.82 -3.28
CA LEU A 73 9.91 -9.36 -1.97
C LEU A 73 10.66 -10.67 -1.71
N ALA A 74 10.74 -11.57 -2.68
CA ALA A 74 11.49 -12.82 -2.55
C ALA A 74 12.97 -12.58 -2.21
N CYS A 75 13.60 -11.54 -2.80
CA CYS A 75 14.98 -11.16 -2.52
C CYS A 75 15.18 -10.56 -1.11
N VAL A 76 14.22 -9.78 -0.61
CA VAL A 76 14.37 -9.03 0.66
C VAL A 76 13.68 -9.68 1.86
N ARG A 77 12.88 -10.74 1.66
CA ARG A 77 11.99 -11.37 2.66
C ARG A 77 12.65 -11.61 4.02
N SER A 78 13.89 -12.10 4.04
CA SER A 78 14.64 -12.42 5.27
C SER A 78 15.32 -11.22 5.93
N ARG A 79 15.33 -10.07 5.26
CA ARG A 79 16.03 -8.85 5.67
C ARG A 79 15.07 -7.67 5.92
N LEU A 80 13.76 -7.91 5.85
CA LEU A 80 12.76 -6.88 6.14
C LEU A 80 12.98 -6.36 7.56
N LYS A 81 12.99 -5.04 7.69
CA LYS A 81 13.07 -4.32 8.96
C LYS A 81 11.84 -3.43 9.08
N PRO A 82 11.38 -3.15 10.31
CA PRO A 82 10.37 -2.14 10.52
C PRO A 82 10.78 -0.79 9.90
N CYS A 83 9.86 -0.18 9.15
CA CYS A 83 9.95 1.14 8.54
C CYS A 83 8.80 2.01 9.08
N PRO A 84 9.02 2.76 10.18
CA PRO A 84 8.01 3.63 10.75
C PRO A 84 7.46 4.63 9.75
N LEU A 85 6.20 5.04 9.93
CA LEU A 85 5.64 6.16 9.19
C LEU A 85 6.40 7.44 9.51
N GLN A 86 7.00 8.03 8.48
CA GLN A 86 7.55 9.36 8.56
C GLN A 86 6.39 10.33 8.41
N GLU A 87 6.11 11.08 9.47
CA GLU A 87 5.19 12.21 9.38
C GLU A 87 5.86 13.28 8.53
N VAL A 88 5.21 13.65 7.42
CA VAL A 88 5.63 14.82 6.65
C VAL A 88 5.18 16.03 7.48
N GLY A 89 6.14 16.80 8.01
CA GLY A 89 5.84 18.03 8.73
C GLY A 89 5.10 19.04 7.84
N PRO A 90 4.37 20.01 8.44
CA PRO A 90 3.56 20.99 7.71
C PRO A 90 4.37 21.88 6.74
N GLU A 91 5.70 21.87 6.81
CA GLU A 91 6.60 22.60 5.93
C GLU A 91 6.57 22.15 4.45
N HIS A 92 5.95 21.01 4.12
CA HIS A 92 5.77 20.54 2.73
C HIS A 92 4.31 20.63 2.23
N CYS A 93 3.39 21.22 2.99
CA CYS A 93 2.01 21.48 2.57
C CYS A 93 1.86 22.73 1.67
N GLY A 94 2.85 23.02 0.82
CA GLY A 94 2.98 24.28 0.09
C GLY A 94 2.55 24.31 -1.38
N GLU A 95 2.15 23.19 -1.98
CA GLU A 95 1.84 23.16 -3.43
C GLU A 95 0.61 22.33 -3.82
N ILE A 96 -0.30 22.04 -2.89
CA ILE A 96 -1.61 21.46 -3.23
C ILE A 96 -2.73 22.28 -2.59
N LEU A 97 -2.82 23.53 -3.01
CA LEU A 97 -4.03 24.36 -2.99
C LEU A 97 -3.68 25.68 -3.69
N LEU A 98 -3.85 25.72 -5.01
CA LEU A 98 -4.24 26.90 -5.82
C LEU A 98 -4.29 26.47 -7.30
N ALA A 99 -5.44 25.92 -7.69
CA ALA A 99 -6.05 26.23 -8.98
C ALA A 99 -7.08 27.35 -8.73
#